data_AF-A0A8J6RHN2-F1
#
_entry.id   AF-A0A8J6RHN2-F1
#
_cell.length_a   1.000
_cell.length_b   1.000
_cell.length_c   1.000
_cell.angle_alpha   90.00
_cell.angle_beta   90.00
_cell.angle_gamma   90.00
#
_symmetry.space_group_name_H-M   'P 1'
#
loop_
_entity.id
_entity.type
_entity.pdbx_description
1 polymer ?
#
loop_
_entity_poly.entity_id
_entity_poly.type
_entity_poly.pdbx_seq_one_letter_code
_entity_poly.pdbx_strand_id
1 'polypeptide(L)'
;MNNETNTNSEVGVDVDTYDRGIVPAETAARKEREGNAFKTTPSQIDEEKSPTNDQTDGGSINTTEGYTVDKEGLLNNYAIEPEMYVNEPGDLKEQEQAETAQRAEELANLQHDEEGNLTDEGDERPKGQGFI
;
A
#
# COMPACT_ATOMS: atom_id res chain seq x y z
N MET A 1 11.60 17.52 -49.38
CA MET A 1 10.88 16.33 -48.94
C MET A 1 11.05 16.27 -47.44
N ASN A 2 10.06 16.77 -46.71
CA ASN A 2 10.13 16.88 -45.27
C ASN A 2 9.73 15.53 -44.69
N ASN A 3 10.68 14.86 -44.03
CA ASN A 3 10.44 13.62 -43.32
C ASN A 3 9.62 13.96 -42.08
N GLU A 4 8.30 13.71 -42.12
CA GLU A 4 7.45 13.80 -40.95
C GLU A 4 7.93 12.77 -39.92
N THR A 5 8.38 13.26 -38.77
CA THR A 5 8.70 12.45 -37.61
C THR A 5 7.41 11.81 -37.13
N ASN A 6 7.22 10.53 -37.47
CA ASN A 6 6.19 9.69 -36.88
C ASN A 6 6.54 9.54 -35.39
N THR A 7 6.00 10.43 -34.56
CA THR A 7 6.00 10.30 -33.12
C THR A 7 5.07 9.14 -32.80
N ASN A 8 5.60 7.93 -32.90
CA ASN A 8 5.01 6.76 -32.30
C ASN A 8 4.94 7.10 -30.81
N SER A 9 3.78 7.54 -30.35
CA SER A 9 3.48 7.66 -28.94
C SER A 9 3.69 6.25 -28.43
N GLU A 10 4.83 6.03 -27.77
CA GLU A 10 5.02 4.85 -26.95
C GLU A 10 3.85 4.92 -25.98
N VAL A 11 2.82 4.10 -26.26
CA VAL A 11 1.67 3.91 -25.38
C VAL A 11 2.29 3.40 -24.10
N GLY A 12 2.56 4.34 -23.19
CA GLY A 12 3.01 4.04 -21.86
C GLY A 12 2.05 3.00 -21.33
N VAL A 13 2.60 1.87 -20.89
CA VAL A 13 1.83 0.81 -20.25
C VAL A 13 0.95 1.51 -19.22
N ASP A 14 -0.36 1.59 -19.47
CA ASP A 14 -1.25 2.32 -18.56
C ASP A 14 -1.23 1.52 -17.26
N VAL A 15 -0.44 1.98 -16.29
CA VAL A 15 -0.15 1.31 -15.01
C VAL A 15 -1.44 1.08 -14.21
N ASP A 16 -2.52 1.72 -14.66
CA ASP A 16 -3.83 1.74 -14.05
C ASP A 16 -4.76 0.61 -14.52
N THR A 17 -4.24 -0.40 -15.23
CA THR A 17 -5.03 -1.52 -15.73
C THR A 17 -4.32 -2.87 -15.58
N TYR A 18 -5.09 -3.95 -15.47
CA TYR A 18 -4.53 -5.30 -15.44
C TYR A 18 -4.14 -5.80 -16.84
N ASP A 19 -4.85 -5.37 -17.89
CA ASP A 19 -4.56 -5.72 -19.28
C ASP A 19 -3.89 -4.56 -20.02
N ARG A 20 -2.78 -4.86 -20.70
CA ARG A 20 -1.99 -3.90 -21.47
C ARG A 20 -2.73 -3.53 -22.75
N GLY A 21 -3.54 -2.49 -22.65
CA GLY A 21 -4.23 -1.87 -23.80
C GLY A 21 -5.74 -1.86 -23.69
N ILE A 22 -6.31 -2.35 -22.58
CA ILE A 22 -7.73 -2.25 -22.30
C ILE A 22 -7.92 -1.46 -21.01
N VAL A 23 -8.51 -0.27 -21.13
CA VAL A 23 -8.99 0.52 -19.99
C VAL A 23 -10.49 0.33 -19.89
N PRO A 24 -11.03 -0.21 -18.78
CA PRO A 24 -12.46 -0.27 -18.57
C PRO A 24 -13.09 1.13 -18.68
N ALA A 25 -14.27 1.21 -19.30
CA ALA A 25 -14.96 2.50 -19.46
C ALA A 25 -15.24 3.18 -18.11
N GLU A 26 -15.50 2.39 -17.07
CA GLU A 26 -15.69 2.89 -15.70
C GLU A 26 -14.41 3.51 -15.14
N THR A 27 -13.27 2.82 -15.23
CA THR A 27 -11.96 3.32 -14.78
C THR A 27 -11.60 4.62 -15.50
N ALA A 28 -11.79 4.68 -16.82
CA ALA A 28 -11.54 5.90 -17.60
C ALA A 28 -12.43 7.07 -17.14
N ALA A 29 -13.73 6.83 -16.98
CA ALA A 29 -14.68 7.85 -16.54
C ALA A 29 -14.39 8.33 -15.11
N ARG A 30 -14.00 7.42 -14.21
CA ARG A 30 -13.61 7.76 -12.84
C ARG A 30 -12.32 8.56 -12.80
N LYS A 31 -11.30 8.18 -13.57
CA LYS A 31 -10.04 8.92 -13.69
C LYS A 31 -10.29 10.37 -14.18
N GLU A 32 -11.18 10.56 -15.14
CA GLU A 32 -11.58 11.89 -15.60
C GLU A 32 -12.33 12.70 -14.52
N ARG A 33 -13.28 12.05 -13.82
CA ARG A 33 -14.11 12.70 -12.79
C ARG A 33 -13.32 13.05 -11.52
N GLU A 34 -12.45 12.14 -11.09
CA GLU A 34 -11.74 12.21 -9.81
C GLU A 34 -10.37 12.90 -9.95
N GLY A 35 -9.76 12.85 -11.14
CA GLY A 35 -8.51 13.54 -11.44
C GLY A 35 -7.40 13.17 -10.44
N ASN A 36 -6.90 14.14 -9.69
CA ASN A 36 -5.85 13.93 -8.69
C ASN A 36 -6.30 13.09 -7.47
N ALA A 37 -7.61 12.96 -7.25
CA ALA A 37 -8.18 12.09 -6.21
C ALA A 37 -8.38 10.65 -6.71
N PHE A 38 -8.04 10.35 -7.96
CA PHE A 38 -8.10 8.98 -8.46
C PHE A 38 -7.09 8.13 -7.72
N LYS A 39 -7.55 6.98 -7.21
CA LYS A 39 -6.78 6.01 -6.42
C LYS A 39 -6.25 6.50 -5.06
N THR A 40 -6.84 7.55 -4.50
CA THR A 40 -6.52 7.96 -3.12
C THR A 40 -7.42 7.23 -2.13
N THR A 41 -6.87 6.82 -0.99
CA THR A 41 -7.64 6.36 0.17
C THR A 41 -7.92 7.53 1.11
N PRO A 42 -8.98 7.48 1.92
CA PRO A 42 -9.11 8.37 3.08
C PRO A 42 -7.85 8.32 3.94
N SER A 43 -7.44 9.46 4.47
CA SER A 43 -6.33 9.57 5.40
C SER A 43 -6.74 10.40 6.60
N GLN A 44 -6.19 10.08 7.78
CA GLN A 44 -6.48 10.83 9.00
C GLN A 44 -6.14 12.32 8.85
N ILE A 45 -5.10 12.64 8.09
CA ILE A 45 -4.69 14.03 7.79
C ILE A 45 -5.77 14.78 7.00
N ASP A 46 -6.47 14.10 6.09
CA ASP A 46 -7.54 14.72 5.30
C ASP A 46 -8.81 14.90 6.13
N GLU A 47 -9.10 13.95 7.03
CA GLU A 47 -10.20 14.07 8.00
C GLU A 47 -9.97 15.21 8.99
N GLU A 48 -8.75 15.36 9.51
CA GLU A 48 -8.37 16.44 10.43
C GLU A 48 -8.59 17.83 9.82
N LYS A 49 -8.36 17.95 8.51
CA LYS A 49 -8.55 19.21 7.76
C LYS A 49 -10.01 19.48 7.39
N SER A 50 -10.89 18.49 7.57
CA SER A 50 -12.30 18.63 7.23
C SER A 50 -13.01 19.58 8.20
N PRO A 51 -13.87 20.50 7.72
CA PRO A 51 -14.66 21.36 8.60
C PRO A 51 -15.67 20.60 9.46
N THR A 52 -15.91 19.32 9.18
CA THR A 52 -16.83 18.43 9.91
C THR A 52 -16.09 17.39 10.75
N ASN A 53 -14.82 17.63 11.09
CA ASN A 53 -14.05 16.68 11.88
C ASN A 53 -14.62 16.50 13.30
N ASP A 54 -15.10 15.29 13.59
CA ASP A 54 -15.55 14.84 14.91
C ASP A 54 -14.95 13.48 15.32
N GLN A 55 -14.08 12.88 14.50
CA GLN A 55 -13.59 11.50 14.66
C GLN A 55 -12.05 11.33 14.61
N THR A 56 -11.25 12.41 14.74
CA THR A 56 -9.77 12.28 14.74
C THR A 56 -9.13 12.49 16.12
N ASP A 57 -9.93 12.61 17.18
CA ASP A 57 -9.42 12.72 18.55
C ASP A 57 -8.81 11.40 19.02
N GLY A 58 -7.87 11.44 19.97
CA GLY A 58 -7.18 10.24 20.48
C GLY A 58 -8.06 9.19 21.17
N GLY A 59 -9.35 9.49 21.39
CA GLY A 59 -10.35 8.55 21.88
C GLY A 59 -11.39 8.12 20.84
N SER A 60 -11.25 8.56 19.59
CA SER A 60 -12.13 8.15 18.50
C SER A 60 -11.69 6.82 17.89
N ILE A 61 -12.63 6.17 17.20
CA ILE A 61 -12.37 4.95 16.43
C ILE A 61 -11.57 5.31 15.17
N ASN A 62 -10.55 4.52 14.84
CA ASN A 62 -9.88 4.71 13.55
C ASN A 62 -10.82 4.32 12.42
N THR A 63 -11.22 5.30 11.60
CA THR A 63 -12.12 5.06 10.45
C THR A 63 -11.41 5.13 9.11
N THR A 64 -10.11 5.45 9.08
CA THR A 64 -9.33 5.67 7.85
C THR A 64 -8.45 4.49 7.45
N GLU A 65 -8.17 3.60 8.38
CA GLU A 65 -7.46 2.37 8.10
C GLU A 65 -8.38 1.33 7.44
N GLY A 66 -7.81 0.32 6.77
CA GLY A 66 -8.56 -0.77 6.16
C GLY A 66 -9.06 -0.48 4.74
N TYR A 67 -8.92 0.75 4.27
CA TYR A 67 -9.14 1.08 2.87
C TYR A 67 -8.01 0.56 2.00
N THR A 68 -8.38 -0.07 0.89
CA THR A 68 -7.45 -0.49 -0.16
C THR A 68 -7.99 -0.09 -1.52
N VAL A 69 -7.10 0.21 -2.46
CA VAL A 69 -7.47 0.53 -3.83
C VAL A 69 -6.75 -0.44 -4.75
N ASP A 70 -7.48 -1.03 -5.69
CA ASP A 70 -6.91 -1.91 -6.69
C ASP A 70 -6.21 -1.16 -7.84
N LYS A 71 -5.68 -1.90 -8.83
CA LYS A 71 -5.00 -1.26 -9.96
C LYS A 71 -5.93 -0.43 -10.84
N GLU A 72 -7.22 -0.69 -10.84
CA GLU A 72 -8.22 -0.01 -11.67
C GLU A 72 -8.96 1.10 -10.93
N GLY A 73 -8.61 1.33 -9.65
CA GLY A 73 -9.19 2.37 -8.81
C GLY A 73 -10.41 1.94 -8.02
N LEU A 74 -10.75 0.65 -7.97
CA LEU A 74 -11.83 0.13 -7.15
C LEU A 74 -11.42 0.17 -5.67
N LEU A 75 -12.23 0.88 -4.88
CA LEU A 75 -12.02 1.05 -3.44
C LEU A 75 -12.70 -0.10 -2.68
N ASN A 76 -11.97 -0.76 -1.80
CA ASN A 76 -12.50 -1.69 -0.81
C ASN A 76 -12.29 -1.14 0.60
N ASN A 77 -13.19 -1.47 1.52
CA ASN A 77 -13.07 -1.15 2.94
C ASN A 77 -13.16 -2.47 3.73
N TYR A 78 -12.07 -2.82 4.40
CA TYR A 78 -12.02 -3.96 5.32
C TYR A 78 -12.17 -3.47 6.75
N ALA A 79 -13.05 -4.14 7.50
CA ALA A 79 -13.21 -3.86 8.92
C ALA A 79 -11.92 -4.23 9.65
N ILE A 80 -11.36 -3.27 10.39
CA ILE A 80 -10.25 -3.49 11.32
C ILE A 80 -10.83 -3.61 12.72
N GLU A 81 -10.41 -4.66 13.43
CA GLU A 81 -10.82 -4.83 14.82
C GLU A 81 -10.12 -3.77 15.68
N PRO A 82 -10.87 -2.96 16.45
CA PRO A 82 -10.25 -2.05 17.39
C PRO A 82 -9.58 -2.85 18.50
N GLU A 83 -8.49 -2.31 19.04
CA GLU A 83 -7.76 -2.90 20.16
C GLU A 83 -8.70 -3.14 21.36
N MET A 84 -9.14 -4.39 21.56
CA MET A 84 -9.95 -4.79 22.69
C MET A 84 -9.05 -5.30 23.81
N TYR A 85 -8.87 -4.47 24.84
CA TYR A 85 -8.12 -4.74 26.08
C TYR A 85 -6.60 -4.80 25.93
N VAL A 86 -5.98 -3.61 26.03
CA VAL A 86 -4.55 -3.45 26.34
C VAL A 86 -4.45 -3.00 27.80
N ASN A 87 -3.49 -3.52 28.57
CA ASN A 87 -3.29 -3.07 29.96
C ASN A 87 -2.82 -1.61 30.00
N GLU A 88 -2.05 -1.18 28.98
CA GLU A 88 -1.64 0.20 28.75
C GLU A 88 -1.86 0.59 27.27
N PRO A 89 -2.40 1.78 26.96
CA PRO A 89 -2.57 2.23 25.58
C PRO A 89 -1.23 2.34 24.85
N GLY A 90 -1.06 1.61 23.74
CA GLY A 90 0.14 1.68 22.88
C GLY A 90 0.95 0.38 22.76
N ASP A 91 0.71 -0.63 23.60
CA ASP A 91 1.50 -1.88 23.58
C ASP A 91 1.37 -2.63 22.24
N LEU A 92 0.19 -2.60 21.60
CA LEU A 92 -0.04 -3.25 20.31
C LEU A 92 0.62 -2.50 19.16
N LYS A 93 0.63 -1.17 19.19
CA LYS A 93 1.35 -0.36 18.18
C LYS A 93 2.86 -0.59 18.21
N GLU A 94 3.44 -0.74 19.40
CA GLU A 94 4.86 -1.06 19.54
C GLU A 94 5.18 -2.46 18.98
N GLN A 95 4.30 -3.44 19.23
CA GLN A 95 4.42 -4.78 18.66
C GLN A 95 4.28 -4.78 17.14
N GLU A 96 3.28 -4.10 16.58
CA GLU A 96 3.10 -4.00 15.12
C GLU A 96 4.28 -3.31 14.43
N GLN A 97 4.84 -2.26 15.04
CA GLN A 97 6.05 -1.61 14.52
C GLN A 97 7.26 -2.54 14.57
N ALA A 98 7.43 -3.29 15.66
CA ALA A 98 8.49 -4.27 15.79
C ALA A 98 8.35 -5.41 14.77
N GLU A 99 7.14 -5.94 14.58
CA GLU A 99 6.85 -6.98 13.58
C GLU A 99 7.06 -6.46 12.15
N THR A 100 6.64 -5.22 11.86
CA THR A 100 6.85 -4.60 10.55
C THR A 100 8.34 -4.40 10.27
N ALA A 101 9.12 -3.98 11.28
CA ALA A 101 10.57 -3.83 11.16
C ALA A 101 11.26 -5.18 10.94
N GLN A 102 10.90 -6.20 11.72
CA GLN A 102 11.40 -7.57 11.57
C GLN A 102 11.07 -8.13 10.18
N ARG A 103 9.82 -7.98 9.72
CA ARG A 103 9.40 -8.42 8.39
C ARG A 103 10.15 -7.71 7.27
N ALA A 104 10.44 -6.41 7.42
CA ALA A 104 11.23 -5.66 6.45
C ALA A 104 12.69 -6.15 6.39
N GLU A 105 13.28 -6.47 7.55
CA GLU A 105 14.62 -7.05 7.65
C GLU A 105 14.68 -8.47 7.04
N GLU A 106 13.70 -9.33 7.34
CA GLU A 106 13.57 -10.65 6.70
C GLU A 106 13.48 -10.55 5.17
N LEU A 107 12.69 -9.60 4.66
CA LEU A 107 12.55 -9.33 3.22
C LEU A 107 13.87 -8.82 2.60
N ALA A 108 14.62 -7.97 3.30
CA ALA A 108 15.93 -7.50 2.86
C ALA A 108 16.95 -8.64 2.82
N ASN A 109 16.98 -9.47 3.87
CA ASN A 109 17.82 -10.67 3.93
C ASN A 109 17.45 -11.69 2.85
N LEU A 110 16.18 -11.72 2.40
CA LEU A 110 15.75 -12.53 1.25
C LEU A 110 16.35 -12.07 -0.08
N GLN A 111 16.59 -10.76 -0.23
CA GLN A 111 17.15 -10.17 -1.45
C GLN A 111 18.68 -10.34 -1.51
N HIS A 112 19.33 -10.52 -0.37
CA HIS A 112 20.77 -10.71 -0.27
C HIS A 112 21.13 -12.20 -0.26
N ASP A 113 21.97 -12.60 -1.21
CA ASP A 113 22.51 -13.95 -1.24
C ASP A 113 23.63 -14.09 -0.19
N GLU A 114 23.27 -14.59 0.99
CA GLU A 114 24.20 -14.87 2.10
C GLU A 114 24.68 -16.33 2.14
N GLU A 115 24.66 -17.02 0.99
CA GLU A 115 25.19 -18.38 0.85
C GLU A 115 26.66 -18.44 1.27
N GLY A 116 26.93 -19.20 2.34
CA GLY A 116 28.30 -19.51 2.80
C GLY A 116 28.83 -18.68 3.98
N ASN A 117 28.11 -17.65 4.43
CA ASN A 117 28.46 -16.94 5.67
C ASN A 117 28.06 -17.76 6.90
N LEU A 118 28.98 -17.90 7.87
CA LEU A 118 28.74 -18.58 9.15
C LEU A 118 28.43 -17.50 10.19
N THR A 119 27.20 -17.47 10.70
CA THR A 119 26.79 -16.60 11.80
C THR A 119 26.92 -17.35 13.13
N ASP A 120 27.54 -16.72 14.12
CA ASP A 120 27.80 -17.33 15.43
C ASP A 120 26.57 -17.29 16.38
N GLU A 121 25.59 -16.43 16.09
CA GLU A 121 24.49 -16.10 17.00
C GLU A 121 23.12 -16.73 16.62
N GLY A 122 23.00 -17.29 15.41
CA GLY A 122 21.77 -17.92 14.90
C GLY A 122 21.66 -17.83 13.38
N ASP A 123 21.02 -18.82 12.73
CA ASP A 123 20.85 -18.86 11.27
C ASP A 123 19.43 -18.44 10.89
N GLU A 124 19.23 -17.12 10.72
CA GLU A 124 17.98 -16.48 10.30
C GLU A 124 17.83 -16.38 8.77
N ARG A 125 18.77 -16.99 8.02
CA ARG A 125 18.72 -16.95 6.55
C ARG A 125 17.52 -17.71 6.02
N PRO A 126 16.99 -17.30 4.86
CA PRO A 126 15.89 -18.01 4.22
C PRO A 126 16.26 -19.46 3.90
N LYS A 127 15.53 -20.40 4.51
CA LYS A 127 15.68 -21.84 4.30
C LYS A 127 14.97 -22.26 3.00
N GLY A 128 15.47 -21.80 1.85
CA GLY A 128 15.01 -22.21 0.52
C GLY A 128 13.75 -21.50 0.00
N GLN A 129 13.28 -21.92 -1.20
CA GLN A 129 12.11 -21.38 -1.88
C GLN A 129 10.81 -21.79 -1.15
N GLY A 130 10.43 -21.01 -0.14
CA GLY A 130 9.29 -21.30 0.72
C GLY A 130 8.44 -20.08 1.13
N PHE A 131 8.61 -18.93 0.49
CA PHE A 131 7.73 -17.77 0.67
C PHE A 131 6.96 -17.51 -0.64
N ILE A 132 5.64 -17.73 -0.62
CA ILE A 132 4.68 -17.30 -1.65
C ILE A 132 3.56 -16.57 -0.94
#